data_AF-A0A520KU70-F1
#
_entry.id   AF-A0A520KU70-F1
#
_cell.length_a   1.000
_cell.length_b   1.000
_cell.length_c   1.000
_cell.angle_alpha   90.00
_cell.angle_beta   90.00
_cell.angle_gamma   90.00
#
_symmetry.space_group_name_H-M   'P 1'
#
loop_
_entity.id
_entity.type
_entity.pdbx_description
1 polymer ?
#
loop_
_entity_poly.entity_id
_entity_poly.type
_entity_poly.pdbx_seq_one_letter_code
_entity_poly.pdbx_strand_id
1 'polypeptide(L)'
;IKIKKAEKYHRSFNFDEGKCIACGWCQGVCPNGAIVQEGMYEGRIVIKTEKCPEDCRVCVDACPCKAIYGSPVEADSAYCMLCGACENACPEGAIEVGRERVRYGEGKGHSGTWFRALLNLTDSRVYAKEMHEISLNTSKKLL
;
A
#
# COMPACT_ATOMS: atom_id res chain seq x y z
N ILE A 1 2.75 -0.17 -11.54
CA ILE A 1 1.55 -0.26 -12.40
C ILE A 1 1.85 -1.15 -13.59
N LYS A 2 0.98 -2.12 -13.90
CA LYS A 2 1.07 -2.95 -15.10
C LYS A 2 -0.09 -2.59 -16.02
N ILE A 3 0.19 -2.26 -17.28
CA ILE A 3 -0.84 -1.96 -18.28
C ILE A 3 -0.98 -3.20 -19.17
N LYS A 4 -2.11 -3.92 -19.06
CA LYS A 4 -2.29 -5.20 -19.76
C LYS A 4 -2.86 -5.03 -21.18
N LYS A 5 -3.52 -3.90 -21.49
CA LYS A 5 -4.26 -3.69 -22.74
C LYS A 5 -4.22 -2.23 -23.22
N ALA A 6 -3.03 -1.60 -23.22
CA ALA A 6 -2.87 -0.19 -23.62
C ALA A 6 -3.33 0.05 -25.07
N GLU A 7 -2.97 -0.87 -25.97
CA GLU A 7 -3.08 -0.70 -27.42
C GLU A 7 -4.50 -0.87 -27.98
N LYS A 8 -5.41 -1.48 -27.21
CA LYS A 8 -6.76 -1.82 -27.68
C LYS A 8 -7.78 -0.70 -27.45
N TYR A 9 -7.54 0.21 -26.50
CA TYR A 9 -8.57 1.12 -26.00
C TYR A 9 -8.16 2.60 -25.91
N HIS A 10 -6.89 2.95 -26.14
CA HIS A 10 -6.46 4.35 -26.05
C HIS A 10 -5.45 4.71 -27.13
N ARG A 11 -5.64 5.86 -27.80
CA ARG A 11 -4.70 6.40 -28.80
C ARG A 11 -3.38 6.87 -28.16
N SER A 12 -3.37 7.27 -26.88
CA SER A 12 -2.16 7.64 -26.13
C SER A 12 -2.42 7.71 -24.63
N PHE A 13 -1.74 6.90 -23.81
CA PHE A 13 -1.77 6.99 -22.35
C PHE A 13 -0.44 7.60 -21.86
N ASN A 14 -0.48 8.86 -21.42
CA ASN A 14 0.70 9.53 -20.87
C ASN A 14 0.81 9.23 -19.38
N PHE A 15 1.80 8.42 -19.01
CA PHE A 15 2.05 7.99 -17.64
C PHE A 15 3.43 8.44 -17.20
N ASP A 16 3.46 9.26 -16.14
CA ASP A 16 4.68 9.69 -15.50
C ASP A 16 4.97 8.78 -14.30
N GLU A 17 5.89 7.84 -14.48
CA GLU A 17 6.32 6.90 -13.45
C GLU A 17 6.88 7.61 -12.21
N GLY A 18 7.56 8.74 -12.39
CA GLY A 18 8.20 9.48 -11.30
C GLY A 18 7.21 10.17 -10.36
N LYS A 19 5.99 10.43 -10.82
CA LYS A 19 4.92 11.06 -10.01
C LYS A 19 3.92 10.06 -9.44
N CYS A 20 3.97 8.81 -9.87
CA CYS A 20 3.01 7.80 -9.48
C CYS A 20 3.25 7.32 -8.04
N ILE A 21 2.32 7.63 -7.14
CA ILE A 21 2.32 7.12 -5.75
C ILE A 21 1.61 5.77 -5.58
N ALA A 22 1.26 5.11 -6.68
CA ALA A 22 0.73 3.74 -6.63
C ALA A 22 -0.65 3.59 -5.93
N CYS A 23 -1.48 4.65 -5.89
CA CYS A 23 -2.75 4.70 -5.15
C CYS A 23 -3.93 3.95 -5.78
N GLY A 24 -3.86 3.47 -7.03
CA GLY A 24 -4.92 2.62 -7.60
C GLY A 24 -6.14 3.32 -8.21
N TRP A 25 -6.27 4.66 -8.12
CA TRP A 25 -7.38 5.38 -8.77
C TRP A 25 -7.51 5.08 -10.26
N CYS A 26 -6.40 5.06 -11.00
CA CYS A 26 -6.40 4.72 -12.42
C CYS A 26 -6.94 3.30 -12.72
N GLN A 27 -6.75 2.34 -11.81
CA GLN A 27 -7.37 1.01 -11.91
C GLN A 27 -8.88 1.11 -11.66
N GLY A 28 -9.30 1.78 -10.58
CA GLY A 28 -10.71 1.88 -10.19
C GLY A 28 -11.58 2.63 -11.20
N VAL A 29 -11.05 3.68 -11.84
CA VAL A 29 -11.79 4.46 -12.85
C VAL A 29 -11.78 3.83 -14.25
N CYS A 30 -10.93 2.83 -14.50
CA CYS A 30 -10.77 2.27 -15.85
C CYS A 30 -11.93 1.32 -16.19
N PRO A 31 -12.82 1.67 -17.14
CA PRO A 31 -14.00 0.84 -17.44
C PRO A 31 -13.64 -0.50 -18.08
N ASN A 32 -12.44 -0.62 -18.63
CA ASN A 32 -11.97 -1.80 -19.36
C ASN A 32 -11.04 -2.70 -18.53
N GLY A 33 -10.74 -2.32 -17.27
CA GLY A 33 -9.78 -3.04 -16.42
C GLY A 33 -8.39 -3.17 -17.06
N ALA A 34 -7.97 -2.19 -17.86
CA ALA A 34 -6.72 -2.25 -18.61
C ALA A 34 -5.48 -1.99 -17.72
N ILE A 35 -5.69 -1.37 -16.56
CA ILE A 35 -4.66 -0.94 -15.61
C ILE A 35 -4.75 -1.82 -14.38
N VAL A 36 -3.62 -2.41 -13.98
CA VAL A 36 -3.51 -3.20 -12.76
C VAL A 36 -2.51 -2.55 -11.81
N GLN A 37 -2.94 -2.37 -10.57
CA GLN A 37 -2.15 -1.78 -9.51
C GLN A 37 -2.35 -2.55 -8.19
N GLU A 38 -1.25 -3.13 -7.70
CA GLU A 38 -1.25 -4.07 -6.56
C GLU A 38 -0.78 -3.41 -5.24
N GLY A 39 -0.49 -2.09 -5.27
CA GLY A 39 0.03 -1.35 -4.12
C GLY A 39 1.49 -1.70 -3.78
N MET A 40 2.06 -1.01 -2.80
CA MET A 40 3.41 -1.30 -2.27
C MET A 40 3.37 -2.21 -1.04
N TYR A 41 2.29 -2.12 -0.26
CA TYR A 41 2.11 -2.87 0.97
C TYR A 41 0.84 -3.71 0.90
N GLU A 42 0.85 -4.83 1.60
CA GLU A 42 -0.36 -5.54 2.01
C GLU A 42 -0.62 -5.24 3.49
N GLY A 43 -1.88 -5.06 3.86
CA GLY A 43 -2.25 -4.73 5.22
C GLY A 43 -3.60 -4.03 5.31
N ARG A 44 -3.80 -3.26 6.38
CA ARG A 44 -5.08 -2.62 6.69
C ARG A 44 -4.90 -1.29 7.41
N ILE A 45 -5.93 -0.46 7.30
CA ILE A 45 -6.09 0.77 8.08
C ILE A 45 -7.29 0.59 9.01
N VAL A 46 -7.16 1.04 10.25
CA VAL A 46 -8.24 1.06 11.25
C VAL A 46 -8.39 2.48 11.76
N ILE A 47 -9.61 2.99 11.81
CA ILE A 47 -9.93 4.31 12.32
C ILE A 47 -10.93 4.16 13.48
N LYS A 48 -10.55 4.67 14.65
CA LYS A 48 -11.36 4.70 15.87
C LYS A 48 -12.03 6.08 15.98
N THR A 49 -13.12 6.28 15.25
CA THR A 49 -13.79 7.58 15.13
C THR A 49 -14.34 8.10 16.46
N GLU A 50 -14.56 7.21 17.44
CA GLU A 50 -14.93 7.55 18.81
C GLU A 50 -13.86 8.34 19.57
N LYS A 51 -12.60 8.33 19.10
CA LYS A 51 -11.51 9.15 19.65
C LYS A 51 -11.39 10.51 18.98
N CYS A 52 -12.07 10.75 17.87
CA CYS A 52 -11.92 11.97 17.10
C CYS A 52 -12.63 13.15 17.80
N PRO A 53 -12.04 14.36 17.79
CA PRO A 53 -12.77 15.57 18.11
C PRO A 53 -13.87 15.80 17.06
N GLU A 54 -14.91 16.53 17.45
CA GLU A 54 -15.96 16.96 16.53
C GLU A 54 -15.37 17.72 15.33
N ASP A 55 -15.86 17.40 14.13
CA ASP A 55 -15.45 18.01 12.85
C ASP A 55 -13.94 17.95 12.52
N CYS A 56 -13.17 17.05 13.14
CA CYS A 56 -11.76 16.88 12.81
C CYS A 56 -11.55 16.25 11.42
N ARG A 57 -10.67 16.85 10.59
CA ARG A 57 -10.37 16.40 9.21
C ARG A 57 -8.89 16.27 8.89
N VAL A 58 -8.02 16.31 9.89
CA VAL A 58 -6.55 16.30 9.70
C VAL A 58 -6.08 15.12 8.83
N CYS A 59 -6.65 13.93 9.01
CA CYS A 59 -6.31 12.75 8.22
C CYS A 59 -6.78 12.81 6.76
N VAL A 60 -7.89 13.51 6.49
CA VAL A 60 -8.42 13.76 5.13
C VAL A 60 -7.45 14.67 4.38
N ASP A 61 -6.98 15.73 5.03
CA ASP A 61 -6.03 16.68 4.45
C ASP A 61 -4.65 16.06 4.24
N ALA A 62 -4.18 15.28 5.21
CA ALA A 62 -2.90 14.59 5.15
C ALA A 62 -2.85 13.45 4.12
N CYS A 63 -3.99 12.92 3.66
CA CYS A 63 -4.02 11.77 2.75
C CYS A 63 -3.62 12.17 1.32
N PRO A 64 -2.45 11.73 0.80
CA PRO A 64 -2.04 12.04 -0.57
C PRO A 64 -2.89 11.30 -1.61
N CYS A 65 -3.50 10.17 -1.23
CA CYS A 65 -4.33 9.36 -2.10
C CYS A 65 -5.79 9.84 -2.17
N LYS A 66 -6.21 10.77 -1.28
CA LYS A 66 -7.63 11.10 -1.09
C LYS A 66 -8.51 9.86 -0.82
N ALA A 67 -7.93 8.89 -0.12
CA ALA A 67 -8.59 7.65 0.26
C ALA A 67 -9.42 7.78 1.56
N ILE A 68 -9.27 8.88 2.30
CA ILE A 68 -10.02 9.15 3.54
C ILE A 68 -10.98 10.31 3.28
N TYR A 69 -12.25 10.16 3.68
CA TYR A 69 -13.32 11.14 3.44
C TYR A 69 -14.41 11.03 4.52
N GLY A 70 -15.42 11.91 4.48
CA GLY A 70 -16.60 11.85 5.37
C GLY A 70 -16.50 12.68 6.66
N SER A 71 -17.56 12.60 7.47
CA SER A 71 -17.65 13.02 8.88
C SER A 71 -18.83 12.26 9.53
N PRO A 72 -18.61 11.20 10.32
CA PRO A 72 -17.32 10.63 10.73
C PRO A 72 -16.46 10.17 9.55
N VAL A 73 -15.14 10.20 9.73
CA VAL A 73 -14.20 9.86 8.65
C VAL A 73 -14.14 8.35 8.41
N GLU A 74 -14.05 7.97 7.13
CA GLU A 74 -13.91 6.59 6.65
C GLU A 74 -12.76 6.50 5.66
N ALA A 75 -12.14 5.32 5.54
CA ALA A 75 -11.06 5.05 4.60
C ALA A 75 -11.48 4.01 3.56
N ASP A 76 -11.32 4.34 2.29
CA ASP A 76 -11.39 3.37 1.20
C ASP A 76 -10.04 2.65 1.06
N SER A 77 -10.02 1.39 1.49
CA SER A 77 -8.82 0.56 1.44
C SER A 77 -8.35 0.25 0.02
N ALA A 78 -9.22 0.34 -1.00
CA ALA A 78 -8.83 0.13 -2.39
C ALA A 78 -7.90 1.23 -2.92
N TYR A 79 -7.96 2.43 -2.33
CA TYR A 79 -7.13 3.58 -2.71
C TYR A 79 -6.06 3.93 -1.67
N CYS A 80 -6.02 3.22 -0.54
CA CYS A 80 -5.05 3.44 0.52
C CYS A 80 -3.72 2.74 0.21
N MET A 81 -2.65 3.52 0.04
CA MET A 81 -1.30 2.97 -0.16
C MET A 81 -0.57 2.60 1.16
N LEU A 82 -1.25 2.66 2.31
CA LEU A 82 -0.69 2.35 3.64
C LEU A 82 0.60 3.13 3.98
N CYS A 83 0.70 4.39 3.56
CA CYS A 83 1.90 5.22 3.79
C CYS A 83 2.10 5.69 5.24
N GLY A 84 1.04 5.67 6.06
CA GLY A 84 1.11 6.12 7.47
C GLY A 84 1.07 7.63 7.66
N ALA A 85 0.88 8.44 6.60
CA ALA A 85 0.78 9.90 6.75
C ALA A 85 -0.38 10.33 7.66
N CYS A 86 -1.55 9.68 7.53
CA CYS A 86 -2.72 9.95 8.36
C CYS A 86 -2.53 9.52 9.82
N GLU A 87 -1.86 8.39 10.06
CA GLU A 87 -1.50 7.92 11.40
C GLU A 87 -0.56 8.91 12.10
N ASN A 88 0.51 9.33 11.43
CA ASN A 88 1.47 10.29 11.97
C ASN A 88 0.87 11.70 12.18
N ALA A 89 -0.08 12.11 11.34
CA ALA A 89 -0.73 13.41 11.45
C ALA A 89 -1.83 13.45 12.51
N CYS A 90 -2.33 12.30 12.98
CA CYS A 90 -3.46 12.25 13.91
C CYS A 90 -3.03 12.60 15.35
N PRO A 91 -3.52 13.73 15.92
CA PRO A 91 -3.13 14.12 17.27
C PRO A 91 -3.70 13.18 18.35
N GLU A 92 -4.81 12.52 18.07
CA GLU A 92 -5.50 11.64 19.03
C GLU A 92 -5.04 10.18 18.99
N GLY A 93 -4.13 9.82 18.08
CA GLY A 93 -3.76 8.42 17.86
C GLY A 93 -4.97 7.53 17.54
N ALA A 94 -5.93 8.07 16.78
CA ALA A 94 -7.17 7.41 16.40
C ALA A 94 -7.02 6.47 15.19
N ILE A 95 -5.89 6.56 14.47
CA ILE A 95 -5.63 5.84 13.24
C ILE A 95 -4.47 4.87 13.46
N GLU A 96 -4.65 3.62 13.02
CA GLU A 96 -3.62 2.58 13.02
C GLU A 96 -3.42 2.06 11.59
N VAL A 97 -2.20 2.13 11.07
CA VAL A 97 -1.83 1.61 9.75
C VAL A 97 -0.98 0.34 9.92
N GLY A 98 -1.64 -0.81 9.79
CA GLY A 98 -0.99 -2.11 9.83
C GLY A 98 -0.43 -2.50 8.47
N ARG A 99 0.89 -2.73 8.39
CA ARG A 99 1.55 -3.32 7.22
C ARG A 99 1.94 -4.76 7.53
N GLU A 100 1.38 -5.68 6.78
CA GLU A 100 1.64 -7.12 6.93
C GLU A 100 2.81 -7.52 6.04
N ARG A 101 2.87 -6.99 4.81
CA ARG A 101 3.90 -7.35 3.83
C ARG A 101 4.30 -6.16 2.96
N VAL A 102 5.57 -6.11 2.57
CA VAL A 102 6.04 -5.21 1.50
C VAL A 102 6.11 -6.00 0.19
N ARG A 103 5.52 -5.50 -0.89
CA ARG A 103 5.65 -6.06 -2.22
C ARG A 103 6.94 -5.54 -2.87
N TYR A 104 7.81 -6.45 -3.28
CA TYR A 104 9.05 -6.14 -4.00
C TYR A 104 9.30 -7.19 -5.08
N GLY A 105 10.11 -6.85 -6.09
CA GLY A 105 10.37 -7.73 -7.22
C GLY A 105 11.17 -8.96 -6.82
N GLU A 106 10.67 -10.15 -7.14
CA GLU A 106 11.41 -11.40 -7.03
C GLU A 106 12.61 -11.41 -8.00
N GLY A 107 13.76 -11.92 -7.56
CA GLY A 107 14.90 -12.21 -8.46
C GLY A 107 16.11 -11.30 -8.36
N LYS A 108 16.16 -10.34 -7.42
CA LYS A 108 17.41 -9.68 -7.02
C LYS A 108 17.72 -10.10 -5.59
N GLY A 109 18.86 -10.77 -5.37
CA GLY A 109 19.30 -11.16 -4.03
C GLY A 109 19.45 -9.93 -3.16
N HIS A 110 18.52 -9.71 -2.24
CA HIS A 110 18.61 -8.67 -1.23
C HIS A 110 19.53 -9.14 -0.10
N SER A 111 20.28 -8.23 0.52
CA SER A 111 21.15 -8.58 1.64
C SER A 111 20.32 -8.88 2.90
N GLY A 112 20.91 -9.59 3.86
CA GLY A 112 20.28 -9.80 5.18
C GLY A 112 19.84 -8.50 5.85
N THR A 113 20.59 -7.40 5.65
CA THR A 113 20.25 -6.06 6.15
C THR A 113 18.95 -5.54 5.57
N TRP A 114 18.70 -5.79 4.29
CA TRP A 114 17.45 -5.39 3.64
C TRP A 114 16.24 -6.08 4.30
N PHE A 115 16.36 -7.38 4.57
CA PHE A 115 15.32 -8.13 5.28
C PHE A 115 15.15 -7.63 6.72
N ARG A 116 16.24 -7.32 7.43
CA ARG A 116 16.14 -6.70 8.77
C ARG A 116 15.45 -5.34 8.74
N ALA A 117 15.62 -4.56 7.68
CA ALA A 117 14.92 -3.28 7.54
C ALA A 117 13.39 -3.48 7.39
N LEU A 118 12.94 -4.58 6.78
CA LEU A 118 11.51 -4.90 6.70
C LEU A 118 10.87 -5.11 8.07
N LEU A 119 11.61 -5.60 9.07
CA LEU A 119 11.10 -5.71 10.45
C LEU A 119 10.63 -4.38 11.04
N ASN A 120 11.16 -3.25 10.54
CA ASN A 120 10.75 -1.92 10.98
C ASN A 120 9.55 -1.39 10.19
N LEU A 121 9.17 -2.05 9.11
CA LEU A 121 8.10 -1.64 8.21
C LEU A 121 6.88 -2.54 8.31
N THR A 122 7.02 -3.81 8.71
CA THR A 122 5.94 -4.80 8.72
C THR A 122 5.82 -5.51 10.06
N ASP A 123 4.68 -6.17 10.30
CA ASP A 123 4.50 -7.05 11.45
C ASP A 123 5.59 -8.16 11.49
N SER A 124 6.25 -8.29 12.64
CA SER A 124 7.39 -9.18 12.84
C SER A 124 7.03 -10.67 12.69
N ARG A 125 5.78 -11.05 12.96
CA ARG A 125 5.30 -12.43 12.81
C ARG A 125 5.10 -12.77 11.33
N VAL A 126 4.63 -11.81 10.54
CA VAL A 126 4.47 -11.99 9.09
C VAL A 126 5.83 -12.11 8.43
N TYR A 127 6.78 -11.24 8.80
CA TYR A 127 8.18 -11.35 8.36
C TYR A 127 8.79 -12.73 8.65
N ALA A 128 8.61 -13.27 9.86
CA ALA A 128 9.18 -14.56 10.24
C ALA A 128 8.65 -15.71 9.35
N LYS A 129 7.36 -15.68 8.98
CA LYS A 129 6.76 -16.64 8.05
C LYS A 129 7.33 -16.49 6.64
N GLU A 130 7.44 -15.27 6.13
CA GLU A 130 8.02 -15.02 4.81
C GLU A 130 9.47 -15.51 4.71
N MET A 131 10.29 -15.25 5.73
CA MET A 131 11.68 -15.71 5.75
C MET A 131 11.78 -17.25 5.79
N HIS A 132 10.86 -17.91 6.49
CA HIS A 132 10.77 -19.36 6.50
C HIS A 132 10.44 -19.89 5.09
N GLU A 133 9.43 -19.33 4.43
CA GLU A 133 9.03 -19.72 3.07
C GLU A 133 10.13 -19.45 2.03
N ILE A 134 10.81 -18.31 2.11
CA ILE A 134 11.94 -17.97 1.23
C ILE A 134 13.11 -18.94 1.43
N SER A 135 13.42 -19.31 2.67
CA SER A 135 14.47 -20.29 2.99
C SER A 135 14.16 -21.66 2.37
N LEU A 136 12.90 -22.12 2.51
CA LEU A 136 12.42 -23.37 1.90
C LEU A 136 12.49 -23.33 0.37
N ASN A 137 12.07 -22.23 -0.25
CA ASN A 137 12.04 -22.08 -1.71
C ASN A 137 13.45 -21.91 -2.31
N THR A 138 14.38 -21.27 -1.59
CA THR A 138 15.79 -21.17 -2.01
C THR A 138 16.45 -22.55 -1.96
N SER A 139 16.16 -23.34 -0.92
CA SER A 139 16.67 -24.71 -0.77
C SER A 139 16.16 -25.63 -1.88
N LYS A 140 14.91 -25.45 -2.33
CA LYS A 140 14.33 -26.19 -3.46
C LYS A 140 14.87 -25.79 -4.83
N LYS A 141 15.41 -24.57 -5.00
CA LYS A 141 16.00 -24.09 -6.26
C LYS A 141 17.46 -24.54 -6.46
N LEU A 142 18.09 -25.05 -5.41
CA LEU A 142 19.48 -25.56 -5.40
C LEU A 142 19.56 -27.09 -5.59
N LEU A 143 18.40 -27.76 -5.71
CA LEU A 143 18.22 -29.18 -6.05
C LEU A 143 17.64 -29.27 -7.47
#